data_AF-A0A3D3SBD0-F1
#
_entry.id   AF-A0A3D3SBD0-F1
#
_cell.length_a   1.000
_cell.length_b   1.000
_cell.length_c   1.000
_cell.angle_alpha   90.00
_cell.angle_beta   90.00
_cell.angle_gamma   90.00
#
_symmetry.space_group_name_H-M   'P 1'
#
loop_
_entity.id
_entity.type
_entity.pdbx_description
1 polymer ?
#
loop_
_entity_poly.entity_id
_entity_poly.type
_entity_poly.pdbx_seq_one_letter_code
_entity_poly.pdbx_strand_id
1 'polypeptide(L)'
;MPVHAKLPRRSDRRPAEQESWPTIFESGSRRTSAYLESAKRFVVAVGEYQSKSTHNPGEAGLAGAMRDEKRRLYKFAYSLIVSGRHASASPVGYVRSTFVAAGLSGKAPVQEECEVEMIIAGTDLALRNVHPIIIMRTMTAFLGFSVFDAVEKWLTEHFEVRKGFDEELIIPGDLPDILQEGSILKGSISQTIRLAGNQLVAATLAGCPRKTIEYIKSISCSRLGAILLESEIMDARNRLSSEELSDAQNAFMELLTSIRPGTEADSGQDLTDGPRDIEEGLVSDISNLILELDEHLLKLVVSNIDPKIVASLIQAMEPIAHDRLFSSMASSRSKKVLDALEASAPLSGNELTRKAQMFAQKVLSEFTPRKKTLGKTLPLPATIRQILSSILSRE
;
A
#
# COMPACT_ATOMS: atom_id res chain seq x y z
N MET A 1 61.13 -20.74 -33.98
CA MET A 1 61.19 -20.26 -32.58
C MET A 1 60.25 -19.07 -32.44
N PRO A 2 59.53 -18.94 -31.31
CA PRO A 2 58.20 -18.34 -31.29
C PRO A 2 58.18 -16.86 -30.93
N VAL A 3 57.12 -16.21 -31.42
CA VAL A 3 56.76 -14.80 -31.32
C VAL A 3 56.33 -14.45 -29.88
N HIS A 4 56.96 -13.45 -29.27
CA HIS A 4 56.55 -12.92 -27.96
C HIS A 4 55.22 -12.16 -28.05
N ALA A 5 54.23 -12.64 -27.31
CA ALA A 5 52.91 -12.05 -27.18
C ALA A 5 52.94 -10.76 -26.34
N LYS A 6 52.28 -9.71 -26.86
CA LYS A 6 52.01 -8.44 -26.15
C LYS A 6 50.94 -8.67 -25.07
N LEU A 7 51.26 -8.35 -23.82
CA LEU A 7 50.28 -8.19 -22.74
C LEU A 7 49.54 -6.85 -22.89
N PRO A 8 48.20 -6.80 -22.71
CA PRO A 8 47.44 -5.57 -22.83
C PRO A 8 47.54 -4.71 -21.56
N ARG A 9 47.63 -3.39 -21.76
CA ARG A 9 47.60 -2.36 -20.73
C ARG A 9 46.32 -2.45 -19.89
N ARG A 10 46.46 -2.63 -18.57
CA ARG A 10 45.38 -2.41 -17.60
C ARG A 10 44.93 -0.95 -17.69
N SER A 11 43.68 -0.74 -18.10
CA SER A 11 43.00 0.55 -17.99
C SER A 11 42.78 0.87 -16.50
N ASP A 12 43.39 1.93 -16.01
CA ASP A 12 43.00 2.59 -14.75
C ASP A 12 41.58 3.15 -14.89
N ARG A 13 40.58 2.29 -14.65
CA ARG A 13 39.23 2.75 -14.30
C ARG A 13 39.22 2.97 -12.80
N ARG A 14 39.45 4.21 -12.37
CA ARG A 14 39.06 4.65 -11.03
C ARG A 14 37.59 4.28 -10.83
N PRO A 15 37.21 3.55 -9.77
CA PRO A 15 35.81 3.33 -9.46
C PRO A 15 35.18 4.69 -9.13
N ALA A 16 34.03 4.95 -9.73
CA ALA A 16 33.22 6.14 -9.49
C ALA A 16 33.11 6.39 -7.98
N GLU A 17 33.47 7.61 -7.55
CA GLU A 17 33.24 8.07 -6.20
C GLU A 17 31.76 7.90 -5.88
N GLN A 18 31.52 7.06 -4.90
CA GLN A 18 30.20 6.63 -4.47
C GLN A 18 29.62 7.77 -3.65
N GLU A 19 28.65 8.52 -4.21
CA GLU A 19 27.83 9.46 -3.46
C GLU A 19 27.14 8.70 -2.33
N SER A 20 27.69 8.81 -1.12
CA SER A 20 27.05 8.36 0.10
C SER A 20 25.90 9.32 0.38
N TRP A 21 24.69 8.92 0.02
CA TRP A 21 23.49 9.71 0.30
C TRP A 21 23.34 9.92 1.81
N PRO A 22 23.14 11.16 2.28
CA PRO A 22 22.94 11.43 3.69
C PRO A 22 21.65 10.72 4.12
N THR A 23 21.74 10.01 5.23
CA THR A 23 20.59 9.47 5.94
C THR A 23 19.73 10.67 6.35
N ILE A 24 18.59 10.87 5.69
CA ILE A 24 17.70 12.06 5.77
C ILE A 24 17.05 12.22 7.18
N PHE A 25 17.36 11.33 8.13
CA PHE A 25 16.54 11.04 9.31
C PHE A 25 16.72 11.93 10.54
N GLU A 26 17.39 13.08 10.44
CA GLU A 26 17.43 14.07 11.54
C GLU A 26 16.92 15.44 11.09
N SER A 27 15.68 15.47 10.59
CA SER A 27 14.96 16.74 10.49
C SER A 27 14.43 17.14 11.87
N GLY A 28 14.82 18.32 12.37
CA GLY A 28 14.34 18.81 13.67
C GLY A 28 12.81 18.96 13.69
N SER A 29 12.18 18.76 14.86
CA SER A 29 10.72 18.73 15.09
C SER A 29 9.91 19.81 14.35
N ARG A 30 10.42 21.05 14.25
CA ARG A 30 9.74 22.15 13.52
C ARG A 30 9.61 21.90 12.01
N ARG A 31 10.59 21.26 11.38
CA ARG A 31 10.57 20.95 9.93
C ARG A 31 9.62 19.79 9.64
N THR A 32 9.65 18.75 10.46
CA THR A 32 8.73 17.62 10.36
C THR A 32 7.28 18.07 10.44
N SER A 33 6.96 19.01 11.36
CA SER A 33 5.63 19.62 11.44
C SER A 33 5.26 20.39 10.18
N ALA A 34 6.18 21.17 9.59
CA ALA A 34 5.92 21.91 8.35
C ALA A 34 5.64 20.96 7.17
N TYR A 35 6.41 19.88 7.02
CA TYR A 35 6.19 18.88 5.97
C TYR A 35 4.90 18.09 6.16
N LEU A 36 4.52 17.81 7.41
CA LEU A 36 3.24 17.17 7.71
C LEU A 36 2.07 18.07 7.31
N GLU A 37 2.11 19.37 7.65
CA GLU A 37 1.08 20.34 7.23
C GLU A 37 1.02 20.49 5.71
N SER A 38 2.17 20.48 5.05
CA SER A 38 2.33 20.41 3.60
C SER A 38 1.61 19.19 2.99
N ALA A 39 1.82 17.99 3.55
CA ALA A 39 1.16 16.76 3.09
C ALA A 39 -0.36 16.81 3.31
N LYS A 40 -0.82 17.28 4.48
CA LYS A 40 -2.26 17.45 4.76
C LYS A 40 -2.94 18.34 3.73
N ARG A 41 -2.35 19.49 3.40
CA ARG A 41 -2.90 20.42 2.40
C ARG A 41 -3.02 19.77 1.03
N PHE A 42 -1.98 19.04 0.60
CA PHE A 42 -1.99 18.32 -0.67
C PHE A 42 -3.11 17.27 -0.70
N VAL A 43 -3.20 16.45 0.35
CA VAL A 43 -4.17 15.35 0.45
C VAL A 43 -5.61 15.87 0.50
N VAL A 44 -5.88 16.98 1.20
CA VAL A 44 -7.20 17.62 1.21
C VAL A 44 -7.59 18.07 -0.21
N ALA A 45 -6.70 18.79 -0.89
CA ALA A 45 -6.97 19.28 -2.25
C ALA A 45 -7.20 18.13 -3.25
N VAL A 46 -6.41 17.05 -3.14
CA VAL A 46 -6.58 15.84 -3.96
C VAL A 46 -7.87 15.08 -3.60
N GLY A 47 -8.21 15.00 -2.31
CA GLY A 47 -9.45 14.36 -1.86
C GLY A 47 -10.69 15.07 -2.40
N GLU A 48 -10.74 16.40 -2.30
CA GLU A 48 -11.82 17.23 -2.87
C GLU A 48 -11.93 17.06 -4.40
N TYR A 49 -10.80 16.90 -5.09
CA TYR A 49 -10.76 16.64 -6.53
C TYR A 49 -11.29 15.25 -6.91
N GLN A 50 -11.00 14.25 -6.08
CA GLN A 50 -11.32 12.84 -6.32
C GLN A 50 -12.76 12.46 -5.91
N SER A 51 -13.32 13.06 -4.84
CA SER A 51 -14.59 12.63 -4.20
C SER A 51 -15.89 12.96 -4.98
N LYS A 52 -15.91 12.83 -6.30
CA LYS A 52 -17.03 13.26 -7.16
C LYS A 52 -18.41 12.86 -6.63
N SER A 53 -19.29 13.86 -6.54
CA SER A 53 -20.71 13.72 -6.87
C SER A 53 -20.90 14.09 -8.35
N THR A 54 -21.80 13.38 -9.02
CA THR A 54 -22.25 13.60 -10.42
C THR A 54 -22.72 15.03 -10.74
N HIS A 55 -22.91 15.88 -9.73
CA HIS A 55 -23.42 17.26 -9.89
C HIS A 55 -22.38 18.38 -9.76
N ASN A 56 -21.10 18.10 -9.45
CA ASN A 56 -20.08 19.15 -9.37
C ASN A 56 -18.72 18.64 -9.91
N PRO A 57 -18.20 19.17 -11.03
CA PRO A 57 -16.93 18.70 -11.55
C PRO A 57 -15.80 19.11 -10.61
N GLY A 58 -15.20 18.14 -9.91
CA GLY A 58 -14.06 18.33 -8.98
C GLY A 58 -12.85 19.07 -9.59
N GLU A 59 -12.79 19.19 -10.92
CA GLU A 59 -11.85 20.06 -11.63
C GLU A 59 -11.92 21.51 -11.14
N ALA A 60 -13.09 22.03 -10.74
CA ALA A 60 -13.21 23.36 -10.18
C ALA A 60 -12.52 23.53 -8.82
N GLY A 61 -12.52 22.47 -7.98
CA GLY A 61 -11.88 22.45 -6.66
C GLY A 61 -10.36 22.48 -6.76
N LEU A 62 -9.77 21.54 -7.51
CA LEU A 62 -8.31 21.50 -7.69
C LEU A 62 -7.78 22.68 -8.52
N ALA A 63 -8.54 23.16 -9.52
CA ALA A 63 -8.20 24.39 -10.24
C ALA A 63 -8.36 25.66 -9.38
N GLY A 64 -9.23 25.63 -8.36
CA GLY A 64 -9.32 26.66 -7.33
C GLY A 64 -8.08 26.63 -6.44
N ALA A 65 -7.76 25.47 -5.86
CA ALA A 65 -6.55 25.26 -5.05
C ALA A 65 -5.28 25.66 -5.81
N MET A 66 -5.18 25.32 -7.11
CA MET A 66 -4.07 25.73 -7.98
C MET A 66 -3.99 27.25 -8.20
N ARG A 67 -5.12 27.95 -8.26
CA ARG A 67 -5.17 29.42 -8.42
C ARG A 67 -4.70 30.14 -7.16
N ASP A 68 -5.09 29.63 -6.00
CA ASP A 68 -4.77 30.23 -4.70
C ASP A 68 -3.37 29.82 -4.18
N GLU A 69 -2.79 28.76 -4.73
CA GLU A 69 -1.49 28.25 -4.34
C GLU A 69 -0.33 29.16 -4.80
N LYS A 70 0.47 29.59 -3.83
CA LYS A 70 1.64 30.48 -4.02
C LYS A 70 2.92 29.68 -4.23
N ARG A 71 2.99 28.45 -3.73
CA ARG A 71 4.17 27.60 -3.81
C ARG A 71 4.24 26.90 -5.17
N ARG A 72 5.29 27.21 -5.94
CA ARG A 72 5.50 26.69 -7.30
C ARG A 72 5.42 25.16 -7.37
N LEU A 73 5.93 24.47 -6.35
CA LEU A 73 5.92 23.00 -6.25
C LEU A 73 4.50 22.42 -6.31
N TYR A 74 3.60 22.91 -5.45
CA TYR A 74 2.21 22.46 -5.34
C TYR A 74 1.39 22.86 -6.56
N LYS A 75 1.59 24.10 -7.03
CA LYS A 75 0.92 24.57 -8.24
C LYS A 75 1.24 23.70 -9.45
N PHE A 76 2.50 23.28 -9.59
CA PHE A 76 2.92 22.36 -10.64
C PHE A 76 2.31 20.97 -10.45
N ALA A 77 2.34 20.43 -9.22
CA ALA A 77 1.73 19.14 -8.90
C ALA A 77 0.24 19.10 -9.25
N TYR A 78 -0.54 20.09 -8.79
CA TYR A 78 -1.97 20.20 -9.10
C TYR A 78 -2.23 20.36 -10.60
N SER A 79 -1.45 21.19 -11.28
CA SER A 79 -1.53 21.31 -12.75
C SER A 79 -1.30 19.97 -13.44
N LEU A 80 -0.31 19.18 -12.98
CA LEU A 80 -0.02 17.88 -13.56
C LEU A 80 -1.18 16.90 -13.32
N ILE A 81 -1.79 16.90 -12.13
CA ILE A 81 -2.94 16.04 -11.79
C ILE A 81 -4.16 16.38 -12.65
N VAL A 82 -4.48 17.66 -12.81
CA VAL A 82 -5.60 18.11 -13.65
C VAL A 82 -5.35 17.76 -15.11
N SER A 83 -4.16 18.08 -15.65
CA SER A 83 -3.84 17.84 -17.06
C SER A 83 -3.59 16.35 -17.39
N GLY A 84 -3.13 15.56 -16.41
CA GLY A 84 -2.71 14.18 -16.58
C GLY A 84 -3.83 13.15 -16.44
N ARG A 85 -5.05 13.55 -16.03
CA ARG A 85 -6.19 12.64 -15.80
C ARG A 85 -6.58 11.79 -17.01
N HIS A 86 -6.26 12.25 -18.22
CA HIS A 86 -6.55 11.54 -19.48
C HIS A 86 -5.41 10.64 -19.98
N ALA A 87 -4.26 10.64 -19.31
CA ALA A 87 -3.16 9.75 -19.65
C ALA A 87 -3.36 8.40 -18.94
N SER A 88 -4.10 7.49 -19.56
CA SER A 88 -4.46 6.17 -19.01
C SER A 88 -3.27 5.26 -18.65
N ALA A 89 -2.04 5.68 -18.93
CA ALA A 89 -0.82 5.05 -18.46
C ALA A 89 0.31 6.08 -18.51
N SER A 90 0.57 6.76 -17.39
CA SER A 90 1.77 7.57 -17.28
C SER A 90 2.99 6.63 -17.19
N PRO A 91 4.01 6.76 -18.06
CA PRO A 91 5.20 5.92 -17.99
C PRO A 91 5.88 6.00 -16.62
N VAL A 92 6.45 4.89 -16.14
CA VAL A 92 7.19 4.86 -14.87
C VAL A 92 8.25 5.96 -14.87
N GLY A 93 8.18 6.86 -13.89
CA GLY A 93 9.10 7.98 -13.75
C GLY A 93 8.72 9.26 -14.52
N TYR A 94 7.57 9.31 -15.19
CA TYR A 94 7.06 10.52 -15.87
C TYR A 94 6.89 11.70 -14.91
N VAL A 95 6.30 11.48 -13.73
CA VAL A 95 6.14 12.56 -12.73
C VAL A 95 7.49 13.10 -12.30
N ARG A 96 8.46 12.22 -12.02
CA ARG A 96 9.80 12.67 -11.66
C ARG A 96 10.48 13.45 -12.80
N SER A 97 10.40 12.94 -14.04
CA SER A 97 11.05 13.60 -15.19
C SER A 97 10.43 14.96 -15.49
N THR A 98 9.11 15.12 -15.32
CA THR A 98 8.43 16.41 -15.47
C THR A 98 8.81 17.41 -14.37
N PHE A 99 8.97 16.97 -13.12
CA PHE A 99 9.48 17.83 -12.04
C PHE A 99 10.94 18.26 -12.29
N VAL A 100 11.79 17.35 -12.78
CA VAL A 100 13.17 17.67 -13.17
C VAL A 100 13.19 18.67 -14.34
N ALA A 101 12.40 18.44 -15.38
CA ALA A 101 12.30 19.34 -16.54
C ALA A 101 11.78 20.73 -16.16
N ALA A 102 10.87 20.82 -15.19
CA ALA A 102 10.38 22.07 -14.63
C ALA A 102 11.41 22.79 -13.72
N GLY A 103 12.56 22.17 -13.45
CA GLY A 103 13.60 22.68 -12.55
C GLY A 103 13.19 22.66 -11.08
N LEU A 104 12.24 21.80 -10.72
CA LEU A 104 11.72 21.63 -9.35
C LEU A 104 12.40 20.49 -8.59
N SER A 105 13.11 19.60 -9.30
CA SER A 105 13.89 18.49 -8.74
C SER A 105 15.31 18.48 -9.34
N GLY A 106 16.30 17.97 -8.60
CA GLY A 106 17.70 17.87 -9.03
C GLY A 106 18.56 19.14 -8.91
N LYS A 107 17.95 20.28 -8.58
CA LYS A 107 18.64 21.55 -8.23
C LYS A 107 18.16 22.18 -6.91
N ALA A 108 17.27 21.49 -6.21
CA ALA A 108 16.76 21.97 -4.93
C ALA A 108 17.90 21.96 -3.89
N PRO A 109 17.92 22.90 -2.92
CA PRO A 109 18.74 22.74 -1.73
C PRO A 109 18.44 21.37 -1.11
N VAL A 110 19.45 20.68 -0.55
CA VAL A 110 19.28 19.39 0.17
C VAL A 110 18.17 19.46 1.23
N GLN A 111 17.88 20.67 1.73
CA GLN A 111 16.84 20.96 2.71
C GLN A 111 15.40 20.92 2.15
N GLU A 112 15.21 21.01 0.84
CA GLU A 112 13.90 20.96 0.16
C GLU A 112 13.67 19.63 -0.57
N GLU A 113 14.71 18.81 -0.72
CA GLU A 113 14.67 17.52 -1.40
C GLU A 113 13.59 16.60 -0.84
N CYS A 114 13.50 16.48 0.48
CA CYS A 114 12.47 15.66 1.13
C CYS A 114 11.05 16.07 0.72
N GLU A 115 10.73 17.37 0.76
CA GLU A 115 9.39 17.85 0.39
C GLU A 115 9.09 17.64 -1.10
N VAL A 116 10.09 17.84 -1.97
CA VAL A 116 9.96 17.58 -3.41
C VAL A 116 9.65 16.10 -3.66
N GLU A 117 10.37 15.19 -2.99
CA GLU A 117 10.15 13.74 -3.11
C GLU A 117 8.77 13.32 -2.60
N MET A 118 8.33 13.87 -1.46
CA MET A 118 6.97 13.65 -0.95
C MET A 118 5.92 14.07 -1.98
N ILE A 119 6.05 15.26 -2.57
CA ILE A 119 5.07 15.77 -3.53
C ILE A 119 5.10 14.99 -4.84
N ILE A 120 6.28 14.57 -5.31
CA ILE A 120 6.39 13.68 -6.48
C ILE A 120 5.65 12.36 -6.23
N ALA A 121 5.87 11.72 -5.08
CA ALA A 121 5.20 10.48 -4.71
C ALA A 121 3.69 10.64 -4.60
N GLY A 122 3.23 11.71 -3.94
CA GLY A 122 1.80 12.02 -3.83
C GLY A 122 1.14 12.32 -5.17
N THR A 123 1.83 13.05 -6.05
CA THR A 123 1.34 13.38 -7.41
C THR A 123 1.20 12.13 -8.27
N ASP A 124 2.17 11.22 -8.21
CA ASP A 124 2.18 9.97 -8.95
C ASP A 124 1.04 9.03 -8.52
N LEU A 125 0.73 8.98 -7.23
CA LEU A 125 -0.41 8.23 -6.71
C LEU A 125 -1.75 8.90 -7.06
N ALA A 126 -1.84 10.23 -6.95
CA ALA A 126 -3.04 10.98 -7.29
C ALA A 126 -3.43 10.83 -8.77
N LEU A 127 -2.45 10.82 -9.68
CA LEU A 127 -2.65 10.57 -11.12
C LEU A 127 -3.21 9.17 -11.42
N ARG A 128 -2.88 8.20 -10.57
CA ARG A 128 -3.39 6.83 -10.62
C ARG A 128 -4.75 6.67 -9.92
N ASN A 129 -5.35 7.77 -9.47
CA ASN A 129 -6.59 7.79 -8.72
C ASN A 129 -6.55 6.94 -7.44
N VAL A 130 -5.38 6.86 -6.79
CA VAL A 130 -5.21 6.15 -5.51
C VAL A 130 -5.87 6.95 -4.39
N HIS A 131 -6.46 6.23 -3.42
CA HIS A 131 -7.19 6.84 -2.30
C HIS A 131 -6.30 7.78 -1.44
N PRO A 132 -6.83 8.94 -1.00
CA PRO A 132 -6.07 9.95 -0.22
C PRO A 132 -5.38 9.43 1.05
N ILE A 133 -5.94 8.41 1.71
CA ILE A 133 -5.32 7.73 2.87
C ILE A 133 -3.95 7.13 2.49
N ILE A 134 -3.88 6.42 1.38
CA ILE A 134 -2.63 5.82 0.88
C ILE A 134 -1.66 6.90 0.44
N ILE A 135 -2.15 7.93 -0.26
CA ILE A 135 -1.35 9.09 -0.66
C ILE A 135 -0.67 9.71 0.56
N MET A 136 -1.43 10.01 1.61
CA MET A 136 -0.90 10.58 2.85
C MET A 136 0.18 9.68 3.46
N ARG A 137 -0.11 8.39 3.64
CA ARG A 137 0.83 7.41 4.21
C ARG A 137 2.14 7.33 3.42
N THR A 138 2.06 7.31 2.10
CA THR A 138 3.26 7.26 1.24
C THR A 138 4.04 8.57 1.28
N MET A 139 3.34 9.72 1.27
CA MET A 139 4.00 11.02 1.42
C MET A 139 4.68 11.15 2.78
N THR A 140 4.07 10.71 3.87
CA THR A 140 4.66 10.89 5.20
C THR A 140 5.68 9.82 5.58
N ALA A 141 5.81 8.73 4.83
CA ALA A 141 6.84 7.72 5.05
C ALA A 141 8.26 8.32 5.00
N PHE A 142 8.46 9.39 4.21
CA PHE A 142 9.72 10.14 4.14
C PHE A 142 10.05 10.91 5.42
N LEU A 143 9.06 11.19 6.26
CA LEU A 143 9.22 11.92 7.53
C LEU A 143 9.60 10.99 8.70
N GLY A 144 9.52 9.69 8.47
CA GLY A 144 9.80 8.64 9.45
C GLY A 144 8.66 8.42 10.45
N PHE A 145 8.87 7.42 11.31
CA PHE A 145 7.85 6.84 12.19
C PHE A 145 7.32 7.78 13.26
N SER A 146 8.04 8.84 13.59
CA SER A 146 7.61 9.82 14.59
C SER A 146 6.33 10.56 14.19
N VAL A 147 5.97 10.55 12.90
CA VAL A 147 4.71 11.12 12.43
C VAL A 147 3.59 10.08 12.29
N PHE A 148 3.86 8.79 12.49
CA PHE A 148 2.90 7.70 12.29
C PHE A 148 1.59 7.93 13.03
N ASP A 149 1.66 8.04 14.36
CA ASP A 149 0.48 8.20 15.22
C ASP A 149 -0.26 9.51 14.90
N ALA A 150 0.48 10.57 14.58
CA ALA A 150 -0.09 11.86 14.22
C ALA A 150 -0.83 11.80 12.87
N VAL A 151 -0.27 11.09 11.89
CA VAL A 151 -0.86 10.85 10.57
C VAL A 151 -2.08 9.95 10.69
N GLU A 152 -1.97 8.84 11.43
CA GLU A 152 -3.08 7.92 11.66
C GLU A 152 -4.25 8.62 12.33
N LYS A 153 -3.98 9.36 13.41
CA LYS A 153 -4.98 10.14 14.12
C LYS A 153 -5.64 11.16 13.19
N TRP A 154 -4.85 11.91 12.43
CA TRP A 154 -5.40 12.91 11.50
C TRP A 154 -6.22 12.27 10.39
N LEU A 155 -5.74 11.19 9.77
CA LEU A 155 -6.45 10.46 8.72
C LEU A 155 -7.78 9.92 9.21
N THR A 156 -7.76 9.36 10.41
CA THR A 156 -8.96 8.91 11.10
C THR A 156 -9.91 10.08 11.32
N GLU A 157 -9.49 11.15 11.99
CA GLU A 157 -10.36 12.30 12.27
C GLU A 157 -10.90 12.99 11.01
N HIS A 158 -10.14 12.98 9.91
CA HIS A 158 -10.48 13.65 8.67
C HIS A 158 -11.39 12.81 7.76
N PHE A 159 -11.15 11.50 7.67
CA PHE A 159 -11.88 10.59 6.78
C PHE A 159 -12.91 9.72 7.48
N GLU A 160 -13.00 9.75 8.81
CA GLU A 160 -14.07 9.07 9.55
C GLU A 160 -15.41 9.70 9.16
N VAL A 161 -16.06 9.05 8.19
CA VAL A 161 -17.36 9.45 7.65
C VAL A 161 -18.36 9.48 8.81
N ARG A 162 -18.96 10.67 9.05
CA ARG A 162 -20.10 10.76 9.98
C ARG A 162 -21.16 9.81 9.47
N LYS A 163 -21.61 8.87 10.33
CA LYS A 163 -22.69 7.91 10.06
C LYS A 163 -23.91 8.63 9.46
N GLY A 164 -23.97 8.70 8.14
CA GLY A 164 -25.09 9.18 7.37
C GLY A 164 -25.97 7.99 7.03
N PHE A 165 -27.28 8.16 7.19
CA PHE A 165 -28.28 7.22 6.74
C PHE A 165 -28.35 7.30 5.21
N ASP A 166 -27.39 6.71 4.50
CA ASP A 166 -27.53 6.53 3.07
C ASP A 166 -28.53 5.39 2.82
N GLU A 167 -29.50 5.65 1.95
CA GLU A 167 -30.51 4.69 1.53
C GLU A 167 -29.84 3.37 1.15
N GLU A 168 -30.30 2.30 1.77
CA GLU A 168 -29.78 0.95 1.61
C GLU A 168 -29.99 0.48 0.16
N LEU A 169 -28.99 0.71 -0.71
CA LEU A 169 -28.87 -0.04 -1.96
C LEU A 169 -28.53 -1.49 -1.59
N ILE A 170 -29.56 -2.26 -1.28
CA ILE A 170 -29.45 -3.71 -1.05
C ILE A 170 -29.73 -4.40 -2.37
N ILE A 171 -28.73 -5.14 -2.84
CA ILE A 171 -28.90 -6.04 -3.97
C ILE A 171 -29.48 -7.34 -3.41
N PRO A 172 -30.53 -7.90 -4.03
CA PRO A 172 -31.04 -9.21 -3.63
C PRO A 172 -29.95 -10.28 -3.75
N GLY A 173 -29.71 -11.03 -2.67
CA GLY A 173 -28.74 -12.12 -2.65
C GLY A 173 -28.51 -12.64 -1.24
N ASP A 174 -27.95 -13.85 -1.14
CA ASP A 174 -27.79 -14.56 0.13
C ASP A 174 -26.44 -14.25 0.83
N LEU A 175 -25.56 -13.48 0.19
CA LEU A 175 -24.23 -13.17 0.71
C LEU A 175 -24.26 -12.60 2.16
N PRO A 176 -25.15 -11.65 2.51
CA PRO A 176 -25.25 -11.16 3.89
C PRO A 176 -25.52 -12.26 4.91
N ASP A 177 -26.39 -13.21 4.54
CA ASP A 177 -26.78 -14.31 5.41
C ASP A 177 -25.63 -15.32 5.50
N ILE A 178 -25.05 -15.73 4.37
CA ILE A 178 -23.91 -16.64 4.28
C ILE A 178 -22.72 -16.14 5.11
N LEU A 179 -22.36 -14.86 5.04
CA LEU A 179 -21.24 -14.29 5.81
C LEU A 179 -21.51 -14.22 7.31
N GLN A 180 -22.78 -14.18 7.71
CA GLN A 180 -23.22 -14.18 9.11
C GLN A 180 -23.58 -15.58 9.62
N GLU A 181 -23.62 -16.59 8.75
CA GLU A 181 -23.80 -17.98 9.15
C GLU A 181 -22.63 -18.44 10.01
N GLY A 182 -22.93 -18.99 11.20
CA GLY A 182 -21.90 -19.55 12.08
C GLY A 182 -21.17 -20.78 11.51
N SER A 183 -21.56 -21.24 10.32
CA SER A 183 -20.93 -22.34 9.58
C SER A 183 -19.61 -21.92 8.93
N ILE A 184 -19.38 -20.62 8.70
CA ILE A 184 -18.17 -20.08 8.08
C ILE A 184 -17.22 -19.54 9.15
N LEU A 185 -15.97 -20.03 9.15
CA LEU A 185 -14.94 -19.56 10.05
C LEU A 185 -14.52 -18.12 9.71
N LYS A 186 -14.38 -17.27 10.74
CA LYS A 186 -13.92 -15.88 10.60
C LYS A 186 -12.57 -15.77 9.89
N GLY A 187 -11.66 -16.70 10.15
CA GLY A 187 -10.36 -16.80 9.49
C GLY A 187 -10.46 -16.98 7.99
N SER A 188 -11.40 -17.82 7.52
CA SER A 188 -11.64 -18.03 6.09
C SER A 188 -12.13 -16.75 5.42
N ILE A 189 -13.12 -16.07 6.01
CA ILE A 189 -13.63 -14.78 5.51
C ILE A 189 -12.51 -13.76 5.42
N SER A 190 -11.71 -13.65 6.47
CA SER A 190 -10.59 -12.71 6.53
C SER A 190 -9.51 -13.03 5.50
N GLN A 191 -9.24 -14.31 5.24
CA GLN A 191 -8.30 -14.74 4.21
C GLN A 191 -8.83 -14.45 2.80
N THR A 192 -10.12 -14.68 2.56
CA THR A 192 -10.79 -14.32 1.30
C THR A 192 -10.70 -12.83 1.05
N ILE A 193 -10.97 -11.99 2.06
CA ILE A 193 -10.86 -10.53 1.94
C ILE A 193 -9.45 -10.10 1.59
N ARG A 194 -8.44 -10.68 2.24
CA ARG A 194 -7.04 -10.41 1.89
C ARG A 194 -6.78 -10.79 0.44
N LEU A 195 -7.11 -12.00 0.03
CA LEU A 195 -6.87 -12.46 -1.35
C LEU A 195 -7.62 -11.66 -2.42
N ALA A 196 -8.86 -11.25 -2.14
CA ALA A 196 -9.71 -10.47 -3.04
C ALA A 196 -9.18 -9.04 -3.25
N GLY A 197 -8.52 -8.46 -2.25
CA GLY A 197 -8.07 -7.07 -2.26
C GLY A 197 -9.21 -6.05 -2.13
N ASN A 198 -8.87 -4.77 -1.99
CA ASN A 198 -9.82 -3.72 -1.64
C ASN A 198 -10.96 -3.56 -2.66
N GLN A 199 -10.63 -3.56 -3.96
CA GLN A 199 -11.60 -3.26 -5.01
C GLN A 199 -12.71 -4.31 -5.11
N LEU A 200 -12.36 -5.60 -5.11
CA LEU A 200 -13.35 -6.67 -5.16
C LEU A 200 -14.17 -6.73 -3.87
N VAL A 201 -13.54 -6.56 -2.71
CA VAL A 201 -14.24 -6.55 -1.41
C VAL A 201 -15.22 -5.37 -1.33
N ALA A 202 -14.80 -4.18 -1.76
CA ALA A 202 -15.66 -3.01 -1.79
C ALA A 202 -16.86 -3.18 -2.71
N ALA A 203 -16.64 -3.67 -3.95
CA ALA A 203 -17.73 -3.97 -4.89
C ALA A 203 -18.68 -5.05 -4.34
N THR A 204 -18.15 -6.10 -3.73
CA THR A 204 -18.93 -7.17 -3.10
C THR A 204 -19.85 -6.63 -1.99
N LEU A 205 -19.30 -5.77 -1.13
CA LEU A 205 -20.00 -5.21 0.03
C LEU A 205 -20.90 -4.02 -0.31
N ALA A 206 -20.73 -3.39 -1.48
CA ALA A 206 -21.55 -2.28 -1.91
C ALA A 206 -23.05 -2.64 -2.00
N GLY A 207 -23.38 -3.87 -2.36
CA GLY A 207 -24.77 -4.36 -2.33
C GLY A 207 -25.25 -4.89 -0.97
N CYS A 208 -24.44 -4.85 0.09
CA CYS A 208 -24.78 -5.46 1.37
C CYS A 208 -25.39 -4.48 2.39
N PRO A 209 -26.21 -4.98 3.34
CA PRO A 209 -26.69 -4.21 4.48
C PRO A 209 -25.57 -3.71 5.38
N ARG A 210 -25.82 -2.61 6.10
CA ARG A 210 -24.84 -1.98 6.99
C ARG A 210 -24.26 -2.94 8.02
N LYS A 211 -25.10 -3.81 8.58
CA LYS A 211 -24.71 -4.80 9.59
C LYS A 211 -23.61 -5.76 9.07
N THR A 212 -23.72 -6.20 7.81
CA THR A 212 -22.71 -7.07 7.18
C THR A 212 -21.40 -6.32 6.97
N ILE A 213 -21.46 -5.08 6.49
CA ILE A 213 -20.28 -4.23 6.30
C ILE A 213 -19.53 -4.04 7.63
N GLU A 214 -20.25 -3.71 8.71
CA GLU A 214 -19.63 -3.51 10.03
C GLU A 214 -19.07 -4.82 10.61
N TYR A 215 -19.74 -5.95 10.38
CA TYR A 215 -19.20 -7.26 10.75
C TYR A 215 -17.87 -7.53 10.06
N ILE A 216 -17.81 -7.35 8.73
CA ILE A 216 -16.59 -7.59 7.95
C ILE A 216 -15.46 -6.67 8.37
N LYS A 217 -15.73 -5.37 8.55
CA LYS A 217 -14.74 -4.42 9.06
C LYS A 217 -14.19 -4.84 10.41
N SER A 218 -15.03 -5.39 11.30
CA SER A 218 -14.62 -5.80 12.65
C SER A 218 -13.69 -7.02 12.69
N ILE A 219 -13.71 -7.88 11.66
CA ILE A 219 -12.92 -9.12 11.66
C ILE A 219 -11.72 -9.07 10.72
N SER A 220 -11.62 -8.10 9.81
CA SER A 220 -10.62 -8.13 8.73
C SER A 220 -9.88 -6.82 8.46
N CYS A 221 -10.21 -5.73 9.17
CA CYS A 221 -9.62 -4.42 8.89
C CYS A 221 -9.14 -3.72 10.17
N SER A 222 -7.95 -3.11 10.08
CA SER A 222 -7.56 -2.03 10.98
C SER A 222 -8.52 -0.84 10.89
N ARG A 223 -8.42 0.11 11.83
CA ARG A 223 -9.25 1.33 11.83
C ARG A 223 -9.16 2.09 10.51
N LEU A 224 -7.96 2.28 9.98
CA LEU A 224 -7.78 2.96 8.69
C LEU A 224 -8.23 2.11 7.51
N GLY A 225 -7.96 0.79 7.53
CA GLY A 225 -8.45 -0.13 6.50
C GLY A 225 -9.98 -0.10 6.42
N ALA A 226 -10.65 -0.03 7.57
CA ALA A 226 -12.10 0.06 7.69
C ALA A 226 -12.66 1.38 7.13
N ILE A 227 -11.97 2.51 7.33
CA ILE A 227 -12.35 3.81 6.76
C ILE A 227 -12.15 3.82 5.24
N LEU A 228 -11.02 3.28 4.76
CA LEU A 228 -10.76 3.18 3.33
C LEU A 228 -11.82 2.29 2.65
N LEU A 229 -12.08 1.11 3.22
CA LEU A 229 -13.07 0.19 2.68
C LEU A 229 -14.46 0.82 2.60
N GLU A 230 -14.85 1.62 3.61
CA GLU A 230 -16.10 2.38 3.59
C GLU A 230 -16.18 3.34 2.39
N SER A 231 -15.10 4.09 2.15
CA SER A 231 -15.01 5.03 1.03
C SER A 231 -15.10 4.32 -0.32
N GLU A 232 -14.37 3.21 -0.49
CA GLU A 232 -14.39 2.39 -1.72
C GLU A 232 -15.75 1.72 -1.94
N ILE A 233 -16.44 1.30 -0.87
CA ILE A 233 -17.82 0.79 -0.94
C ILE A 233 -18.75 1.87 -1.49
N MET A 234 -18.61 3.11 -1.00
CA MET A 234 -19.43 4.23 -1.47
C MET A 234 -19.11 4.60 -2.93
N ASP A 235 -17.84 4.59 -3.34
CA ASP A 235 -17.47 4.78 -4.75
C ASP A 235 -18.09 3.67 -5.64
N ALA A 236 -17.96 2.41 -5.22
CA ALA A 236 -18.53 1.27 -5.93
C ALA A 236 -20.05 1.40 -6.09
N ARG A 237 -20.78 1.81 -5.05
CA ARG A 237 -22.24 2.06 -5.11
C ARG A 237 -22.61 3.14 -6.12
N ASN A 238 -21.81 4.18 -6.25
CA ASN A 238 -22.08 5.30 -7.15
C ASN A 238 -21.69 5.00 -8.60
N ARG A 239 -20.72 4.10 -8.81
CA ARG A 239 -20.10 3.87 -10.11
C ARG A 239 -20.58 2.59 -10.80
N LEU A 240 -20.85 1.54 -10.04
CA LEU A 240 -21.17 0.21 -10.57
C LEU A 240 -22.69 -0.01 -10.65
N SER A 241 -23.11 -0.74 -11.68
CA SER A 241 -24.48 -1.22 -11.85
C SER A 241 -24.79 -2.40 -10.94
N SER A 242 -26.08 -2.71 -10.76
CA SER A 242 -26.51 -3.89 -9.98
C SER A 242 -25.97 -5.21 -10.53
N GLU A 243 -25.79 -5.32 -11.86
CA GLU A 243 -25.22 -6.51 -12.50
C GLU A 243 -23.74 -6.67 -12.15
N GLU A 244 -22.95 -5.61 -12.28
CA GLU A 244 -21.51 -5.63 -11.93
C GLU A 244 -21.28 -5.93 -10.44
N LEU A 245 -22.16 -5.42 -9.58
CA LEU A 245 -22.12 -5.70 -8.14
C LEU A 245 -22.49 -7.16 -7.84
N SER A 246 -23.49 -7.72 -8.54
CA SER A 246 -23.83 -9.14 -8.44
C SER A 246 -22.68 -10.05 -8.91
N ASP A 247 -22.00 -9.70 -10.01
CA ASP A 247 -20.83 -10.43 -10.50
C ASP A 247 -19.68 -10.39 -9.49
N ALA A 248 -19.45 -9.26 -8.84
CA ALA A 248 -18.46 -9.14 -7.76
C ALA A 248 -18.79 -10.06 -6.58
N GLN A 249 -20.06 -10.12 -6.17
CA GLN A 249 -20.50 -11.03 -5.10
C GLN A 249 -20.29 -12.51 -5.47
N ASN A 250 -20.59 -12.90 -6.72
CA ASN A 250 -20.36 -14.25 -7.20
C ASN A 250 -18.87 -14.60 -7.21
N ALA A 251 -18.01 -13.70 -7.72
CA ALA A 251 -16.56 -13.90 -7.73
C ALA A 251 -15.98 -14.03 -6.31
N PHE A 252 -16.48 -13.23 -5.37
CA PHE A 252 -16.07 -13.34 -3.97
C PHE A 252 -16.50 -14.68 -3.35
N MET A 253 -17.71 -15.15 -3.66
CA MET A 253 -18.21 -16.45 -3.19
C MET A 253 -17.43 -17.64 -3.77
N GLU A 254 -17.04 -17.57 -5.04
CA GLU A 254 -16.16 -18.56 -5.65
C GLU A 254 -14.80 -18.61 -4.94
N LEU A 255 -14.23 -17.45 -4.63
CA LEU A 255 -12.99 -17.38 -3.86
C LEU A 255 -13.17 -17.94 -2.45
N LEU A 256 -14.25 -17.58 -1.75
CA LEU A 256 -14.55 -18.07 -0.40
C LEU A 256 -14.72 -19.59 -0.37
N THR A 257 -15.41 -20.16 -1.35
CA THR A 257 -15.61 -21.62 -1.44
C THR A 257 -14.31 -22.35 -1.81
N SER A 258 -13.43 -21.77 -2.63
CA SER A 258 -12.12 -22.36 -2.95
C SER A 258 -11.16 -22.43 -1.76
N ILE A 259 -11.29 -21.51 -0.79
CA ILE A 259 -10.48 -21.46 0.43
C ILE A 259 -11.04 -22.40 1.50
N ARG A 260 -12.32 -22.77 1.43
CA ARG A 260 -12.96 -23.66 2.38
C ARG A 260 -12.37 -25.08 2.22
N PRO A 261 -11.82 -25.69 3.28
CA PRO A 261 -11.48 -27.11 3.23
C PRO A 261 -12.76 -27.91 2.99
N GLY A 262 -12.78 -28.69 1.92
CA GLY A 262 -13.96 -29.46 1.51
C GLY A 262 -14.43 -30.38 2.65
N THR A 263 -15.70 -30.27 3.02
CA THR A 263 -16.38 -31.15 3.98
C THR A 263 -16.56 -32.60 3.50
N GLU A 264 -15.99 -32.97 2.34
CA GLU A 264 -16.19 -34.27 1.69
C GLU A 264 -14.90 -35.12 1.59
N ALA A 265 -13.89 -34.87 2.43
CA ALA A 265 -12.78 -35.80 2.61
C ALA A 265 -13.07 -36.74 3.80
N ASP A 266 -13.41 -37.98 3.46
CA ASP A 266 -13.70 -39.13 4.30
C ASP A 266 -12.83 -39.30 5.56
N SER A 267 -13.52 -39.67 6.65
CA SER A 267 -13.07 -40.54 7.74
C SER A 267 -11.86 -40.14 8.60
N GLY A 268 -12.16 -39.78 9.86
CA GLY A 268 -11.32 -40.14 11.02
C GLY A 268 -10.21 -39.14 11.40
N GLN A 269 -10.37 -38.56 12.59
CA GLN A 269 -9.32 -37.89 13.39
C GLN A 269 -8.62 -36.67 12.75
N ASP A 270 -9.30 -35.52 12.80
CA ASP A 270 -8.81 -34.22 13.31
C ASP A 270 -9.69 -33.09 12.73
N LEU A 271 -10.88 -32.92 13.30
CA LEU A 271 -11.84 -31.85 12.94
C LEU A 271 -11.43 -30.45 13.44
N THR A 272 -10.14 -30.21 13.69
CA THR A 272 -9.62 -28.93 14.21
C THR A 272 -8.69 -28.19 13.25
N ASP A 273 -8.32 -28.77 12.11
CA ASP A 273 -7.41 -28.13 11.13
C ASP A 273 -8.19 -27.53 9.94
N GLY A 274 -9.12 -26.62 10.25
CA GLY A 274 -9.42 -25.54 9.30
C GLY A 274 -8.19 -24.64 9.11
N PRO A 275 -8.15 -23.75 8.11
CA PRO A 275 -7.09 -22.74 8.05
C PRO A 275 -7.09 -21.98 9.38
N ARG A 276 -6.10 -22.29 10.23
CA ARG A 276 -5.95 -21.68 11.56
C ARG A 276 -5.95 -20.18 11.37
N ASP A 277 -6.72 -19.46 12.20
CA ASP A 277 -6.75 -18.00 12.21
C ASP A 277 -5.30 -17.50 12.17
N ILE A 278 -4.95 -16.87 11.05
CA ILE A 278 -3.66 -16.19 10.92
C ILE A 278 -3.66 -15.15 12.04
N GLU A 279 -2.62 -15.17 12.87
CA GLU A 279 -2.54 -14.30 14.02
C GLU A 279 -2.70 -12.84 13.57
N GLU A 280 -3.75 -12.16 14.06
CA GLU A 280 -4.07 -10.78 13.67
C GLU A 280 -2.88 -9.83 13.90
N GLY A 281 -2.08 -10.11 14.94
CA GLY A 281 -0.84 -9.40 15.20
C GLY A 281 0.16 -9.49 14.05
N LEU A 282 0.29 -10.64 13.40
CA LEU A 282 1.21 -10.82 12.26
C LEU A 282 0.74 -10.00 11.06
N VAL A 283 -0.57 -10.02 10.81
CA VAL A 283 -1.19 -9.26 9.72
C VAL A 283 -0.98 -7.76 9.92
N SER A 284 -1.23 -7.27 11.14
CA SER A 284 -0.98 -5.88 11.52
C SER A 284 0.49 -5.50 11.36
N ASP A 285 1.42 -6.31 11.87
CA ASP A 285 2.85 -6.04 11.80
C ASP A 285 3.36 -5.94 10.35
N ILE A 286 2.95 -6.86 9.47
CA ILE A 286 3.35 -6.86 8.06
C ILE A 286 2.74 -5.67 7.31
N SER A 287 1.46 -5.39 7.56
CA SER A 287 0.75 -4.27 6.93
C SER A 287 1.40 -2.94 7.30
N ASN A 288 1.66 -2.73 8.60
CA ASN A 288 2.34 -1.55 9.11
C ASN A 288 3.78 -1.46 8.61
N LEU A 289 4.49 -2.58 8.52
CA LEU A 289 5.83 -2.58 7.93
C LEU A 289 5.78 -2.02 6.50
N ILE A 290 4.90 -2.54 5.64
CA ILE A 290 4.78 -2.07 4.25
C ILE A 290 4.33 -0.61 4.18
N LEU A 291 3.34 -0.23 4.99
CA LEU A 291 2.80 1.14 5.05
C LEU A 291 3.78 2.17 5.60
N GLU A 292 4.91 1.75 6.18
CA GLU A 292 5.81 2.70 6.83
C GLU A 292 7.26 2.63 6.33
N LEU A 293 7.64 1.57 5.64
CA LEU A 293 8.92 1.54 4.96
C LEU A 293 9.03 2.72 3.98
N ASP A 294 10.17 3.40 4.02
CA ASP A 294 10.54 4.42 3.05
C ASP A 294 10.32 3.91 1.61
N GLU A 295 9.80 4.78 0.74
CA GLU A 295 9.39 4.40 -0.62
C GLU A 295 10.56 3.83 -1.45
N HIS A 296 11.78 4.37 -1.30
CA HIS A 296 12.95 3.86 -2.00
C HIS A 296 13.37 2.51 -1.45
N LEU A 297 13.34 2.35 -0.13
CA LEU A 297 13.68 1.08 0.51
C LEU A 297 12.64 0.00 0.15
N LEU A 298 11.35 0.30 0.17
CA LEU A 298 10.29 -0.63 -0.21
C LEU A 298 10.48 -1.09 -1.66
N LYS A 299 10.73 -0.15 -2.60
CA LYS A 299 11.10 -0.46 -3.99
C LYS A 299 12.30 -1.40 -4.09
N LEU A 300 13.35 -1.12 -3.33
CA LEU A 300 14.58 -1.91 -3.34
C LEU A 300 14.35 -3.32 -2.79
N VAL A 301 13.67 -3.45 -1.65
CA VAL A 301 13.34 -4.74 -1.03
C VAL A 301 12.49 -5.56 -1.97
N VAL A 302 11.38 -4.99 -2.46
CA VAL A 302 10.40 -5.72 -3.27
C VAL A 302 10.93 -6.09 -4.65
N SER A 303 11.86 -5.31 -5.22
CA SER A 303 12.53 -5.67 -6.48
C SER A 303 13.52 -6.84 -6.31
N ASN A 304 14.08 -7.02 -5.11
CA ASN A 304 15.08 -8.04 -4.80
C ASN A 304 14.53 -9.35 -4.18
N ILE A 305 13.22 -9.43 -3.92
CA ILE A 305 12.56 -10.65 -3.42
C ILE A 305 12.04 -11.50 -4.59
N ASP A 306 11.75 -12.78 -4.39
CA ASP A 306 11.07 -13.59 -5.41
C ASP A 306 9.57 -13.21 -5.49
N PRO A 307 8.98 -13.02 -6.69
CA PRO A 307 7.54 -12.73 -6.83
C PRO A 307 6.61 -13.70 -6.07
N LYS A 308 6.97 -14.98 -5.94
CA LYS A 308 6.21 -15.97 -5.17
C LYS A 308 6.20 -15.69 -3.66
N ILE A 309 7.31 -15.16 -3.12
CA ILE A 309 7.38 -14.74 -1.73
C ILE A 309 6.50 -13.50 -1.53
N VAL A 310 6.52 -12.56 -2.47
CA VAL A 310 5.63 -11.39 -2.42
C VAL A 310 4.16 -11.82 -2.47
N ALA A 311 3.80 -12.74 -3.36
CA ALA A 311 2.46 -13.32 -3.43
C ALA A 311 2.06 -14.02 -2.11
N SER A 312 2.98 -14.74 -1.48
CA SER A 312 2.74 -15.34 -0.16
C SER A 312 2.47 -14.29 0.93
N LEU A 313 3.19 -13.16 0.91
CA LEU A 313 3.02 -12.08 1.88
C LEU A 313 1.66 -11.39 1.74
N ILE A 314 1.10 -11.31 0.53
CA ILE A 314 -0.22 -10.71 0.27
C ILE A 314 -1.30 -11.40 1.11
N GLN A 315 -1.19 -12.72 1.31
CA GLN A 315 -2.09 -13.50 2.15
C GLN A 315 -2.00 -13.17 3.65
N ALA A 316 -0.92 -12.50 4.08
CA ALA A 316 -0.62 -12.14 5.47
C ALA A 316 -0.61 -10.61 5.70
N MET A 317 -1.27 -9.82 4.86
CA MET A 317 -1.39 -8.38 5.07
C MET A 317 -2.79 -7.89 4.69
N GLU A 318 -3.21 -6.78 5.28
CA GLU A 318 -4.47 -6.13 4.96
C GLU A 318 -4.47 -5.60 3.52
N PRO A 319 -5.63 -5.59 2.84
CA PRO A 319 -5.77 -5.04 1.49
C PRO A 319 -5.21 -3.61 1.32
N ILE A 320 -5.32 -2.76 2.35
CA ILE A 320 -4.74 -1.40 2.34
C ILE A 320 -3.23 -1.40 2.08
N ALA A 321 -2.50 -2.42 2.53
CA ALA A 321 -1.06 -2.54 2.29
C ALA A 321 -0.75 -3.05 0.86
N HIS A 322 -1.70 -3.72 0.19
CA HIS A 322 -1.54 -4.25 -1.17
C HIS A 322 -1.37 -3.11 -2.15
N ASP A 323 -2.24 -2.10 -2.03
CA ASP A 323 -2.26 -0.94 -2.93
C ASP A 323 -0.91 -0.20 -2.90
N ARG A 324 -0.33 -0.04 -1.70
CA ARG A 324 1.01 0.53 -1.54
C ARG A 324 2.08 -0.39 -2.13
N LEU A 325 2.05 -1.67 -1.80
CA LEU A 325 3.02 -2.65 -2.28
C LEU A 325 3.08 -2.67 -3.82
N PHE A 326 1.94 -2.80 -4.48
CA PHE A 326 1.85 -2.78 -5.94
C PHE A 326 2.21 -1.42 -6.54
N SER A 327 1.93 -0.32 -5.83
CA SER A 327 2.33 1.01 -6.26
C SER A 327 3.84 1.24 -6.25
N SER A 328 4.58 0.47 -5.46
CA SER A 328 6.04 0.49 -5.39
C SER A 328 6.70 -0.50 -6.38
N MET A 329 5.95 -1.18 -7.24
CA MET A 329 6.47 -2.18 -8.19
C MET A 329 6.28 -1.75 -9.65
N ALA A 330 7.16 -2.25 -10.53
CA ALA A 330 6.95 -2.12 -11.97
C ALA A 330 5.81 -3.05 -12.43
N SER A 331 5.00 -2.59 -13.39
CA SER A 331 3.81 -3.32 -13.88
C SER A 331 4.10 -4.77 -14.32
N SER A 332 5.22 -4.99 -15.03
CA SER A 332 5.66 -6.33 -15.47
C SER A 332 5.95 -7.27 -14.30
N ARG A 333 6.34 -6.73 -13.15
CA ARG A 333 6.60 -7.48 -11.92
C ARG A 333 5.32 -7.70 -11.13
N SER A 334 4.46 -6.68 -11.05
CA SER A 334 3.12 -6.81 -10.45
C SER A 334 2.34 -7.94 -11.10
N LYS A 335 2.38 -8.04 -12.44
CA LYS A 335 1.78 -9.17 -13.17
C LYS A 335 2.32 -10.53 -12.71
N LYS A 336 3.64 -10.69 -12.60
CA LYS A 336 4.25 -11.94 -12.11
C LYS A 336 3.86 -12.29 -10.67
N VAL A 337 3.60 -11.30 -9.82
CA VAL A 337 3.12 -11.52 -8.46
C VAL A 337 1.67 -11.97 -8.48
N LEU A 338 0.82 -11.36 -9.30
CA LEU A 338 -0.58 -11.77 -9.47
C LEU A 338 -0.68 -13.19 -10.07
N ASP A 339 0.08 -13.49 -11.12
CA ASP A 339 0.17 -14.84 -11.71
C ASP A 339 0.62 -15.87 -10.66
N ALA A 340 1.58 -15.49 -9.79
CA ALA A 340 2.03 -16.35 -8.71
C ALA A 340 0.98 -16.51 -7.60
N LEU A 341 0.19 -15.48 -7.31
CA LEU A 341 -0.88 -15.51 -6.31
C LEU A 341 -2.02 -16.43 -6.76
N GLU A 342 -2.44 -16.30 -8.02
CA GLU A 342 -3.46 -17.16 -8.63
C GLU A 342 -3.03 -18.64 -8.64
N ALA A 343 -1.75 -18.90 -8.88
CA ALA A 343 -1.20 -20.26 -8.85
C ALA A 343 -0.90 -20.80 -7.43
N SER A 344 -1.04 -19.98 -6.39
CA SER A 344 -0.69 -20.36 -5.02
C SER A 344 -1.91 -20.78 -4.21
N ALA A 345 -1.82 -21.93 -3.55
CA ALA A 345 -2.79 -22.31 -2.54
C ALA A 345 -2.74 -21.38 -1.32
N PRO A 346 -3.84 -21.26 -0.55
CA PRO A 346 -3.84 -20.66 0.78
C PRO A 346 -2.77 -21.30 1.67
N LEU A 347 -1.88 -20.49 2.22
CA LEU A 347 -0.79 -20.96 3.09
C LEU A 347 -1.26 -21.09 4.54
N SER A 348 -0.65 -22.02 5.28
CA SER A 348 -0.86 -22.15 6.72
C SER A 348 -0.24 -20.97 7.49
N GLY A 349 -0.72 -20.70 8.71
CA GLY A 349 -0.19 -19.62 9.56
C GLY A 349 1.32 -19.72 9.82
N ASN A 350 1.85 -20.94 9.97
CA ASN A 350 3.30 -21.17 10.16
C ASN A 350 4.09 -20.86 8.89
N GLU A 351 3.57 -21.25 7.72
CA GLU A 351 4.20 -20.92 6.43
C GLU A 351 4.21 -19.41 6.21
N LEU A 352 3.10 -18.73 6.49
CA LEU A 352 2.99 -17.28 6.39
C LEU A 352 3.95 -16.57 7.35
N THR A 353 4.04 -17.03 8.59
CA THR A 353 5.01 -16.52 9.57
C THR A 353 6.45 -16.65 9.03
N ARG A 354 6.80 -17.81 8.46
CA ARG A 354 8.11 -18.01 7.85
C ARG A 354 8.36 -17.08 6.66
N LYS A 355 7.36 -16.85 5.80
CA LYS A 355 7.47 -15.89 4.68
C LYS A 355 7.63 -14.45 5.17
N ALA A 356 6.91 -14.09 6.22
CA ALA A 356 7.02 -12.79 6.88
C ALA A 356 8.41 -12.57 7.48
N GLN A 357 8.97 -13.57 8.15
CA GLN A 357 10.35 -13.54 8.65
C GLN A 357 11.36 -13.38 7.51
N MET A 358 11.20 -14.09 6.39
CA MET A 358 12.07 -13.90 5.22
C MET A 358 12.01 -12.47 4.68
N PHE A 359 10.81 -11.87 4.64
CA PHE A 359 10.63 -10.47 4.27
C PHE A 359 11.33 -9.52 5.25
N ALA A 360 11.11 -9.69 6.55
CA ALA A 360 11.73 -8.89 7.61
C ALA A 360 13.27 -8.98 7.57
N GLN A 361 13.82 -10.19 7.38
CA GLN A 361 15.26 -10.39 7.18
C GLN A 361 15.77 -9.67 5.94
N LYS A 362 15.01 -9.69 4.84
CA LYS A 362 15.39 -8.98 3.62
C LYS A 362 15.39 -7.47 3.84
N VAL A 363 14.39 -6.92 4.51
CA VAL A 363 14.35 -5.52 4.92
C VAL A 363 15.60 -5.17 5.71
N LEU A 364 15.93 -5.93 6.76
CA LEU A 364 17.15 -5.73 7.55
C LEU A 364 18.44 -5.77 6.71
N SER A 365 18.50 -6.68 5.72
CA SER A 365 19.67 -6.82 4.85
C SER A 365 19.96 -5.56 4.03
N GLU A 366 18.92 -4.82 3.63
CA GLU A 366 19.09 -3.56 2.87
C GLU A 366 19.53 -2.40 3.78
N PHE A 367 19.24 -2.46 5.09
CA PHE A 367 19.79 -1.52 6.08
C PHE A 367 21.22 -1.85 6.51
N THR A 368 21.71 -3.05 6.21
CA THR A 368 23.04 -3.48 6.66
C THR A 368 24.12 -2.87 5.75
N PRO A 369 25.08 -2.08 6.28
CA PRO A 369 26.10 -1.46 5.44
C PRO A 369 26.97 -2.53 4.77
N ARG A 370 27.04 -2.51 3.43
CA ARG A 370 27.85 -3.45 2.63
C ARG A 370 29.35 -3.41 2.95
N LYS A 371 29.82 -2.35 3.62
CA LYS A 371 31.17 -2.22 4.19
C LYS A 371 31.06 -2.27 5.72
N LYS A 372 31.41 -3.43 6.30
CA LYS A 372 31.37 -3.71 7.74
C LYS A 372 32.17 -2.67 8.55
N THR A 373 31.49 -1.89 9.38
CA THR A 373 32.02 -1.55 10.71
C THR A 373 31.18 -2.31 11.72
N LEU A 374 31.69 -3.47 12.14
CA LEU A 374 31.11 -4.27 13.22
C LEU A 374 31.00 -3.38 14.48
N GLY A 375 29.82 -3.31 15.08
CA GLY A 375 29.59 -2.60 16.35
C GLY A 375 28.79 -1.29 16.27
N LYS A 376 28.42 -0.79 15.08
CA LYS A 376 27.45 0.32 14.98
C LYS A 376 26.02 -0.22 14.85
N THR A 377 25.12 0.27 15.69
CA THR A 377 23.68 0.00 15.59
C THR A 377 23.18 0.41 14.21
N LEU A 378 22.39 -0.45 13.56
CA LEU A 378 21.72 -0.12 12.31
C LEU A 378 20.91 1.18 12.50
N PRO A 379 20.92 2.11 11.53
CA PRO A 379 20.13 3.35 11.59
C PRO A 379 18.64 3.04 11.32
N LEU A 380 18.08 2.13 12.10
CA LEU A 380 16.69 1.73 12.06
C LEU A 380 15.91 2.55 13.08
N PRO A 381 14.82 3.22 12.66
CA PRO A 381 13.88 3.82 13.58
C PRO A 381 13.34 2.81 14.60
N ALA A 382 13.04 3.28 15.82
CA ALA A 382 12.62 2.43 16.93
C ALA A 382 11.37 1.59 16.59
N THR A 383 10.40 2.20 15.91
CA THR A 383 9.15 1.53 15.51
C THR A 383 9.39 0.41 14.50
N ILE A 384 10.22 0.61 13.47
CA ILE A 384 10.61 -0.49 12.55
C ILE A 384 11.35 -1.57 13.29
N ARG A 385 12.24 -1.20 14.21
CA ARG A 385 12.94 -2.18 15.03
C ARG A 385 11.96 -3.02 15.83
N GLN A 386 10.94 -2.40 16.43
CA GLN A 386 9.90 -3.11 17.17
C GLN A 386 9.08 -4.03 16.28
N ILE A 387 8.59 -3.56 15.12
CA ILE A 387 7.83 -4.37 14.16
C ILE A 387 8.67 -5.55 13.66
N LEU A 388 9.91 -5.29 13.23
CA LEU A 388 10.82 -6.34 12.78
C LEU A 388 11.16 -7.32 13.89
N SER A 389 11.39 -6.85 15.11
CA SER A 389 11.60 -7.72 16.27
C SER A 389 10.37 -8.59 16.53
N SER A 390 9.16 -8.03 16.49
CA SER A 390 7.90 -8.76 16.66
C SER A 390 7.72 -9.86 15.61
N ILE A 391 7.96 -9.55 14.33
CA ILE A 391 7.87 -10.55 13.25
C ILE A 391 8.92 -11.65 13.43
N LEU A 392 10.16 -11.28 13.75
CA LEU A 392 11.29 -12.21 13.84
C LEU A 392 11.28 -13.06 15.11
N SER A 393 10.57 -12.66 16.17
CA SER A 393 10.47 -13.43 17.41
C SER A 393 9.33 -14.46 17.44
N ARG A 394 8.51 -14.54 16.39
CA ARG A 394 7.40 -15.49 16.29
C ARG A 394 7.92 -16.87 15.87
N GLU A 395 8.09 -17.77 16.83
CA GLU A 395 8.32 -19.21 16.61
C GLU A 395 7.50 -20.06 17.61
#